data_AF-A0A351Q8D9-F1
#
_entry.id   AF-A0A351Q8D9-F1
#
_cell.length_a   1.000
_cell.length_b   1.000
_cell.length_c   1.000
_cell.angle_alpha   90.00
_cell.angle_beta   90.00
_cell.angle_gamma   90.00
#
_symmetry.space_group_name_H-M   'P 1'
#
loop_
_entity.id
_entity.type
_entity.pdbx_description
1 polymer ?
#
loop_
_entity_poly.entity_id
_entity_poly.type
_entity_poly.pdbx_seq_one_letter_code
_entity_poly.pdbx_strand_id
1 'polypeptide(L)'
;MKLNEKQLAQVDKQIKRLIAGDSYYGKILKEKKITSVSSQQEFESLPFSSKDDLRNAYPLGIQAVPDEEIVRIHSSSGTTGKPVIIPYTAKDVDDWAIMFARCYETAGITKKDRIQITPGYGLWTAGIGFQAGCEKLGAMAIPMGPGNTEKQLQMMQDLKST
;
A
#
# COMPACT_ATOMS: atom_id res chain seq x y z
N MET A 1 19.66 11.23 0.03
CA MET A 1 18.62 12.05 -0.63
C MET A 1 18.23 13.15 0.34
N LYS A 2 18.24 14.42 -0.06
CA LYS A 2 17.75 15.52 0.81
C LYS A 2 16.26 15.71 0.58
N LEU A 3 15.47 15.77 1.67
CA LEU A 3 14.05 16.06 1.59
C LEU A 3 13.86 17.55 1.25
N ASN A 4 12.88 17.84 0.39
CA ASN A 4 12.41 19.21 0.20
C ASN A 4 11.40 19.61 1.28
N GLU A 5 11.05 20.89 1.34
CA GLU A 5 10.13 21.45 2.35
C GLU A 5 8.77 20.74 2.37
N LYS A 6 8.24 20.40 1.18
CA LYS A 6 6.97 19.69 1.06
C LYS A 6 7.05 18.28 1.66
N GLN A 7 8.13 17.55 1.39
CA GLN A 7 8.35 16.21 1.94
C GLN A 7 8.53 16.23 3.46
N LEU A 8 9.29 17.19 3.99
CA LEU A 8 9.44 17.37 5.45
C LEU A 8 8.09 17.67 6.10
N ALA A 9 7.31 18.60 5.55
CA ALA A 9 5.98 18.93 6.06
C ALA A 9 5.02 17.72 6.02
N GLN A 10 5.11 16.88 4.98
CA GLN A 10 4.33 15.65 4.87
C GLN A 10 4.72 14.63 5.95
N VAL A 11 6.02 14.45 6.20
CA VAL A 11 6.52 13.57 7.27
C VAL A 11 6.05 14.07 8.64
N ASP A 12 6.25 15.36 8.93
CA ASP A 12 5.83 15.98 10.20
C ASP A 12 4.33 15.77 10.47
N LYS A 13 3.51 15.94 9.43
CA LYS A 13 2.07 15.67 9.50
C LYS A 13 1.78 14.21 9.90
N GLN A 14 2.52 13.23 9.37
CA GLN A 14 2.34 11.83 9.78
C GLN A 14 2.80 11.58 11.22
N ILE A 15 3.92 12.15 11.64
CA ILE A 15 4.41 12.05 13.02
C ILE A 15 3.35 12.57 13.99
N LYS A 16 2.81 13.77 13.74
CA LYS A 16 1.74 14.36 14.55
C LYS A 16 0.48 13.50 14.58
N ARG A 17 0.07 12.92 13.43
CA ARG A 17 -1.08 12.00 13.36
C ARG A 17 -0.86 10.77 14.23
N LEU A 18 0.31 10.15 14.14
CA LEU A 18 0.63 8.95 14.92
C LEU A 18 0.60 9.24 16.43
N ILE A 19 1.15 10.38 16.86
CA ILE A 19 1.18 10.80 18.26
C ILE A 19 -0.21 11.16 18.78
N ALA A 20 -1.05 11.79 17.96
CA ALA A 20 -2.42 12.14 18.35
C ALA A 20 -3.29 10.90 18.62
N GLY A 21 -3.01 9.78 17.95
CA GLY A 21 -3.68 8.51 18.17
C GLY A 21 -3.06 7.67 19.31
N ASP A 22 -3.68 6.52 19.56
CA ASP A 22 -3.16 5.48 20.45
C ASP A 22 -2.50 4.31 19.69
N SER A 23 -2.01 4.59 18.47
CA SER A 23 -1.34 3.59 17.63
C SER A 23 -0.02 3.13 18.25
N TYR A 24 0.42 1.94 17.87
CA TYR A 24 1.67 1.34 18.31
C TYR A 24 2.87 2.27 18.13
N TYR A 25 2.99 2.88 16.94
CA TYR A 25 4.06 3.83 16.67
C TYR A 25 3.87 5.18 17.38
N GLY A 26 2.63 5.60 17.63
CA GLY A 26 2.34 6.77 18.47
C GLY A 26 2.93 6.63 19.87
N LYS A 27 2.82 5.45 20.47
CA LYS A 27 3.41 5.12 21.78
C LYS A 27 4.93 5.18 21.75
N ILE A 28 5.56 4.55 20.75
CA ILE A 28 7.03 4.57 20.59
C ILE A 28 7.57 5.99 20.41
N LEU A 29 6.90 6.82 19.59
CA LEU A 29 7.30 8.21 19.37
C LEU A 29 7.22 9.03 20.67
N LYS A 30 6.14 8.86 21.45
CA LYS A 30 5.97 9.50 22.77
C LYS A 30 7.06 9.08 23.76
N GLU A 31 7.37 7.78 23.85
CA GLU A 31 8.44 7.26 24.71
C GLU A 31 9.82 7.84 24.36
N LYS A 32 10.09 8.02 23.07
CA LYS A 32 11.31 8.64 22.55
C LYS A 32 11.29 10.18 22.58
N LYS A 33 10.20 10.79 23.09
CA LYS A 33 9.99 12.24 23.17
C LYS A 33 10.06 12.94 21.80
N ILE A 34 9.72 12.23 20.73
CA ILE A 34 9.64 12.79 19.37
C ILE A 34 8.25 13.37 19.19
N THR A 35 8.15 14.66 18.85
CA THR A 35 6.86 15.37 18.71
C THR A 35 6.64 16.01 17.34
N SER A 36 7.73 16.27 16.60
CA SER A 36 7.71 16.86 15.26
C SER A 36 9.00 16.53 14.51
N VAL A 37 9.01 16.76 13.21
CA VAL A 37 10.21 16.69 12.35
C VAL A 37 10.24 17.91 11.45
N SER A 38 11.26 18.74 11.58
CA SER A 38 11.40 20.02 10.90
C SER A 38 12.68 20.14 10.08
N SER A 39 13.61 19.18 10.20
CA SER A 39 14.89 19.18 9.51
C SER A 39 15.28 17.80 8.97
N GLN A 40 16.23 17.79 8.03
CA GLN A 40 16.83 16.55 7.51
C GLN A 40 17.45 15.70 8.63
N GLN A 41 18.13 16.34 9.59
CA GLN A 41 18.79 15.66 10.69
C GLN A 41 17.78 15.00 11.64
N GLU A 42 16.68 15.68 11.94
CA GLU A 42 15.58 15.11 12.73
C GLU A 42 14.93 13.92 12.01
N PHE A 43 14.70 14.04 10.70
CA PHE A 43 14.18 12.94 9.88
C PHE A 43 15.10 11.70 9.94
N GLU A 44 16.41 11.91 9.80
CA GLU A 44 17.40 10.82 9.85
C GLU A 44 17.55 10.22 11.25
N SER A 45 17.17 10.95 12.30
CA SER A 45 17.17 10.46 13.68
C SER A 45 15.93 9.66 14.07
N LEU A 46 14.91 9.58 13.21
CA LEU A 46 13.70 8.82 13.48
C LEU A 46 14.02 7.34 13.71
N PRO A 47 13.35 6.67 14.66
CA PRO A 47 13.55 5.25 14.89
C PRO A 47 13.08 4.44 13.68
N PHE A 48 13.84 3.40 13.34
CA PHE A 48 13.41 2.43 12.35
C PHE A 48 12.22 1.62 12.85
N SER A 49 11.38 1.19 11.91
CA SER A 49 10.36 0.17 12.12
C SER A 49 10.88 -1.19 11.68
N SER A 50 10.50 -2.24 12.39
CA SER A 50 10.87 -3.63 12.11
C SER A 50 9.65 -4.48 11.74
N LYS A 51 9.89 -5.70 11.23
CA LYS A 51 8.80 -6.66 11.01
C LYS A 51 8.16 -7.12 12.32
N ASP A 52 8.91 -7.12 13.41
CA ASP A 52 8.41 -7.52 14.73
C ASP A 52 7.49 -6.46 15.32
N ASP A 53 7.75 -5.18 15.07
CA ASP A 53 6.83 -4.08 15.45
C ASP A 53 5.44 -4.31 14.85
N LEU A 54 5.40 -4.65 13.56
CA LEU A 54 4.15 -4.94 12.85
C LEU A 54 3.42 -6.17 13.41
N ARG A 55 4.15 -7.16 13.92
CA ARG A 55 3.58 -8.36 14.56
C ARG A 55 3.05 -8.05 15.97
N ASN A 56 3.78 -7.23 16.72
CA ASN A 56 3.41 -6.77 18.06
C ASN A 56 2.17 -5.86 18.02
N ALA A 57 2.00 -5.13 16.92
CA ALA A 57 0.84 -4.28 16.67
C ALA A 57 -0.38 -5.05 16.13
N TYR A 58 -0.41 -6.38 16.11
CA TYR A 58 -1.57 -7.12 15.63
C TYR A 58 -2.81 -6.93 16.55
N PRO A 59 -4.04 -6.88 16.00
CA PRO A 59 -4.37 -6.94 14.57
C PRO A 59 -4.27 -5.59 13.90
N LEU A 60 -4.73 -4.51 14.53
CA LEU A 60 -4.86 -3.18 13.92
C LEU A 60 -4.12 -2.10 14.70
N GLY A 61 -3.15 -2.44 15.54
CA GLY A 61 -2.37 -1.50 16.33
C GLY A 61 -1.52 -0.52 15.50
N ILE A 62 -1.29 -0.79 14.21
CA ILE A 62 -0.67 0.18 13.29
C ILE A 62 -1.66 1.18 12.69
N GLN A 63 -2.96 1.01 12.93
CA GLN A 63 -4.01 1.91 12.45
C GLN A 63 -3.86 3.29 13.09
N ALA A 64 -3.96 4.34 12.27
CA ALA A 64 -3.78 5.73 12.69
C ALA A 64 -5.07 6.57 12.52
N VAL A 65 -6.21 5.89 12.41
CA VAL A 65 -7.57 6.45 12.26
C VAL A 65 -8.59 5.59 13.01
N PRO A 66 -9.80 6.09 13.27
CA PRO A 66 -10.92 5.27 13.71
C PRO A 66 -11.31 4.17 12.71
N ASP A 67 -11.96 3.10 13.18
CA ASP A 67 -12.33 1.93 12.37
C ASP A 67 -13.30 2.31 11.22
N GLU A 68 -14.17 3.29 11.44
CA GLU A 68 -15.14 3.78 10.46
C GLU A 68 -14.50 4.46 9.23
N GLU A 69 -13.23 4.87 9.32
CA GLU A 69 -12.48 5.40 8.17
C GLU A 69 -11.81 4.31 7.33
N ILE A 70 -11.74 3.07 7.83
CA ILE A 70 -11.09 1.95 7.15
C ILE A 70 -12.07 1.24 6.22
N VAL A 71 -11.70 1.17 4.93
CA VAL A 71 -12.53 0.55 3.90
C VAL A 71 -11.96 -0.76 3.37
N ARG A 72 -10.70 -1.07 3.72
CA ARG A 72 -10.03 -2.29 3.26
C ARG A 72 -8.95 -2.72 4.23
N ILE A 73 -8.76 -4.04 4.33
CA ILE A 73 -7.58 -4.64 4.94
C ILE A 73 -6.87 -5.53 3.92
N HIS A 74 -5.55 -5.66 4.07
CA HIS A 74 -4.76 -6.71 3.45
C HIS A 74 -3.93 -7.43 4.51
N SER A 75 -3.42 -8.61 4.17
CA SER A 75 -2.60 -9.41 5.07
C SER A 75 -1.34 -9.90 4.38
N SER A 76 -0.24 -9.92 5.12
CA SER A 76 0.93 -10.71 4.71
C SER A 76 0.63 -12.21 4.78
N SER A 77 1.34 -13.03 4.00
CA SER A 77 1.17 -14.50 3.93
C SER A 77 1.47 -15.25 5.23
N GLY A 78 2.10 -14.63 6.23
CA GLY A 78 2.33 -15.25 7.54
C GLY A 78 3.35 -16.41 7.53
N THR A 79 4.16 -16.55 6.49
CA THR A 79 5.11 -17.68 6.34
C THR A 79 6.12 -17.80 7.48
N THR A 80 6.38 -16.71 8.18
CA THR A 80 7.34 -16.61 9.30
C THR A 80 6.65 -16.34 10.65
N GLY A 81 5.34 -16.60 10.79
CA GLY A 81 4.58 -16.38 12.03
C GLY A 81 3.31 -15.55 11.85
N LYS A 82 2.90 -14.83 12.91
CA LYS A 82 1.63 -14.08 12.93
C LYS A 82 1.54 -13.12 11.72
N PRO A 83 0.47 -13.20 10.91
CA PRO A 83 0.32 -12.32 9.77
C PRO A 83 0.19 -10.86 10.23
N VAL A 84 0.69 -9.93 9.43
CA VAL A 84 0.47 -8.49 9.62
C VAL A 84 -0.79 -8.11 8.86
N ILE A 85 -1.73 -7.44 9.54
CA ILE A 85 -2.90 -6.82 8.92
C ILE A 85 -2.59 -5.35 8.64
N ILE A 86 -2.91 -4.89 7.44
CA ILE A 86 -2.67 -3.52 6.99
C ILE A 86 -4.02 -2.89 6.63
N PRO A 87 -4.52 -1.92 7.41
CA PRO A 87 -5.76 -1.20 7.11
C PRO A 87 -5.51 -0.02 6.15
N TYR A 88 -6.49 0.25 5.30
CA TYR A 88 -6.48 1.32 4.31
C TYR A 88 -7.75 2.15 4.40
N THR A 89 -7.59 3.48 4.41
CA THR A 89 -8.71 4.41 4.20
C THR A 89 -9.12 4.44 2.74
N ALA A 90 -10.28 5.04 2.44
CA ALA A 90 -10.70 5.26 1.04
C ALA A 90 -9.66 6.07 0.24
N LYS A 91 -9.02 7.05 0.89
CA LYS A 91 -7.96 7.84 0.26
C LYS A 91 -6.74 6.98 -0.06
N ASP A 92 -6.32 6.10 0.85
CA ASP A 92 -5.14 5.25 0.63
C ASP A 92 -5.37 4.29 -0.55
N VAL A 93 -6.59 3.78 -0.70
CA VAL A 93 -7.00 2.96 -1.85
C VAL A 93 -6.92 3.74 -3.16
N ASP A 94 -7.38 4.99 -3.20
CA ASP A 94 -7.31 5.84 -4.40
C ASP A 94 -5.86 6.21 -4.75
N ASP A 95 -5.06 6.62 -3.75
CA ASP A 95 -3.64 6.91 -3.91
C ASP A 95 -2.89 5.70 -4.49
N TRP A 96 -3.19 4.50 -3.97
CA TRP A 96 -2.61 3.25 -4.44
C TRP A 96 -2.96 2.96 -5.91
N ALA A 97 -4.21 3.18 -6.32
CA ALA A 97 -4.63 3.06 -7.72
C ALA A 97 -3.89 4.04 -8.63
N ILE A 98 -3.72 5.31 -8.19
CA ILE A 98 -2.94 6.33 -8.93
C ILE A 98 -1.46 5.93 -9.04
N MET A 99 -0.89 5.30 -8.02
CA MET A 99 0.50 4.80 -8.08
C MET A 99 0.65 3.67 -9.09
N PHE A 100 -0.25 2.68 -9.11
CA PHE A 100 -0.19 1.60 -10.09
C PHE A 100 -0.47 2.09 -11.51
N ALA A 101 -1.41 3.02 -11.70
CA ALA A 101 -1.63 3.66 -13.01
C ALA A 101 -0.34 4.30 -13.54
N ARG A 102 0.39 5.04 -12.69
CA ARG A 102 1.70 5.61 -13.05
C ARG A 102 2.74 4.55 -13.40
N CYS A 103 2.76 3.40 -12.69
CA CYS A 103 3.64 2.29 -13.04
C CYS A 103 3.33 1.72 -14.43
N TYR A 104 2.05 1.55 -14.77
CA TYR A 104 1.65 1.13 -16.11
C TYR A 104 2.05 2.15 -17.19
N GLU A 105 1.79 3.45 -16.97
CA GLU A 105 2.22 4.52 -17.89
C GLU A 105 3.74 4.49 -18.10
N THR A 106 4.50 4.27 -17.03
CA THR A 106 5.97 4.18 -17.07
C THR A 106 6.44 2.97 -17.89
N ALA A 107 5.67 1.87 -17.87
CA ALA A 107 5.91 0.69 -18.69
C ALA A 107 5.45 0.85 -20.15
N GLY A 108 4.94 2.04 -20.54
CA GLY A 108 4.44 2.31 -21.89
C GLY A 108 3.01 1.83 -22.13
N ILE A 109 2.31 1.39 -21.08
CA ILE A 109 0.93 0.94 -21.16
C ILE A 109 -0.02 2.15 -21.13
N THR A 110 -1.09 2.05 -21.90
CA THR A 110 -2.08 3.09 -22.14
C THR A 110 -3.48 2.52 -21.99
N LYS A 111 -4.49 3.40 -22.01
CA LYS A 111 -5.91 3.00 -22.03
C LYS A 111 -6.34 2.14 -23.23
N LYS A 112 -5.50 2.00 -24.27
CA LYS A 112 -5.80 1.16 -25.44
C LYS A 112 -5.45 -0.32 -25.21
N ASP A 113 -4.66 -0.59 -24.17
CA ASP A 113 -4.10 -1.90 -23.90
C ASP A 113 -5.04 -2.76 -23.06
N ARG A 114 -4.78 -4.07 -23.08
CA ARG A 114 -5.59 -5.09 -22.40
C ARG A 114 -4.68 -5.88 -21.47
N ILE A 115 -4.83 -5.69 -20.17
CA ILE A 115 -3.87 -6.15 -19.16
C ILE A 115 -4.38 -7.44 -18.53
N GLN A 116 -3.68 -8.55 -18.75
CA GLN A 116 -3.96 -9.83 -18.10
C GLN A 116 -3.32 -9.89 -16.71
N ILE A 117 -4.17 -9.80 -15.68
CA ILE A 117 -3.74 -9.73 -14.29
C ILE A 117 -3.70 -11.15 -13.72
N THR A 118 -2.48 -11.67 -13.61
CA THR A 118 -2.18 -13.02 -13.09
C THR A 118 -1.92 -13.11 -11.57
N PRO A 119 -1.63 -12.02 -10.83
CA PRO A 119 -1.53 -12.06 -9.38
C PRO A 119 -2.81 -12.52 -8.66
N GLY A 120 -2.66 -13.23 -7.53
CA GLY A 120 -3.71 -13.63 -6.59
C GLY A 120 -4.61 -12.49 -6.12
N TYR A 121 -5.91 -12.77 -6.09
CA TYR A 121 -6.94 -11.93 -5.50
C TYR A 121 -7.31 -12.42 -4.10
N GLY A 122 -7.61 -11.48 -3.20
CA GLY A 122 -7.96 -11.76 -1.80
C GLY A 122 -7.17 -10.89 -0.85
N LEU A 123 -6.70 -11.46 0.26
CA LEU A 123 -5.91 -10.74 1.27
C LEU A 123 -4.54 -10.30 0.75
N TRP A 124 -4.02 -10.92 -0.31
CA TRP A 124 -2.80 -10.47 -0.97
C TRP A 124 -3.08 -9.19 -1.77
N THR A 125 -2.16 -8.22 -1.67
CA THR A 125 -2.35 -6.88 -2.23
C THR A 125 -2.34 -6.85 -3.76
N ALA A 126 -1.55 -7.71 -4.40
CA ALA A 126 -1.19 -7.51 -5.79
C ALA A 126 -2.37 -7.59 -6.76
N GLY A 127 -3.22 -8.62 -6.73
CA GLY A 127 -4.32 -8.77 -7.71
C GLY A 127 -5.22 -7.54 -7.77
N ILE A 128 -5.76 -7.13 -6.61
CA ILE A 128 -6.64 -5.95 -6.54
C ILE A 128 -5.89 -4.63 -6.81
N GLY A 129 -4.61 -4.54 -6.46
CA GLY A 129 -3.78 -3.36 -6.73
C GLY A 129 -3.51 -3.15 -8.22
N PHE A 130 -3.08 -4.22 -8.91
CA PHE A 130 -2.88 -4.22 -10.37
C PHE A 130 -4.19 -3.91 -11.10
N GLN A 131 -5.31 -4.43 -10.62
CA GLN A 131 -6.63 -4.14 -11.19
C GLN A 131 -7.03 -2.68 -10.99
N ALA A 132 -6.97 -2.17 -9.76
CA ALA A 132 -7.36 -0.80 -9.45
C ALA A 132 -6.53 0.22 -10.27
N GLY A 133 -5.23 -0.02 -10.43
CA GLY A 133 -4.40 0.83 -11.28
C GLY A 133 -4.72 0.72 -12.77
N CYS A 134 -5.05 -0.48 -13.27
CA CYS A 134 -5.46 -0.68 -14.66
C CYS A 134 -6.76 0.07 -14.96
N GLU A 135 -7.75 -0.08 -14.09
CA GLU A 135 -9.04 0.61 -14.20
C GLU A 135 -8.87 2.13 -14.07
N LYS A 136 -8.01 2.59 -13.15
CA LYS A 136 -7.69 4.02 -12.99
C LYS A 136 -7.00 4.61 -14.23
N LEU A 137 -6.14 3.85 -14.90
CA LEU A 137 -5.54 4.22 -16.19
C LEU A 137 -6.57 4.27 -17.33
N GLY A 138 -7.67 3.53 -17.19
CA GLY A 138 -8.71 3.36 -18.22
C GLY A 138 -8.39 2.24 -19.22
N ALA A 139 -7.45 1.36 -18.91
CA ALA A 139 -7.15 0.17 -19.69
C ALA A 139 -8.11 -0.98 -19.36
N MET A 140 -8.22 -1.97 -20.25
CA MET A 140 -9.07 -3.14 -20.01
C MET A 140 -8.35 -4.12 -19.06
N ALA A 141 -8.88 -4.29 -17.86
CA ALA A 141 -8.42 -5.31 -16.93
C ALA A 141 -9.00 -6.68 -17.31
N ILE A 142 -8.15 -7.71 -17.42
CA ILE A 142 -8.56 -9.12 -17.52
C ILE A 142 -8.16 -9.79 -16.19
N PRO A 143 -9.08 -9.86 -15.20
CA PRO A 143 -8.77 -10.28 -13.83
C PRO A 143 -8.71 -11.80 -13.71
N MET A 144 -7.69 -12.41 -14.31
CA MET A 144 -7.53 -13.87 -14.35
C MET A 144 -7.20 -14.49 -13.00
N GLY A 145 -6.40 -13.78 -12.18
CA GLY A 145 -5.77 -14.39 -11.03
C GLY A 145 -4.73 -15.47 -11.42
N PRO A 146 -4.22 -16.24 -10.46
CA PRO A 146 -3.17 -17.22 -10.69
C PRO A 146 -3.73 -18.59 -11.08
N GLY A 147 -2.86 -19.42 -11.68
CA GLY A 147 -3.20 -20.80 -12.04
C GLY A 147 -4.04 -20.91 -13.31
N ASN A 148 -4.58 -22.11 -13.53
CA ASN A 148 -5.32 -22.52 -14.73
C ASN A 148 -4.62 -22.09 -16.04
N THR A 149 -3.39 -22.59 -16.24
CA THR A 149 -2.50 -22.20 -17.34
C THR A 149 -3.15 -22.32 -18.71
N GLU A 150 -3.94 -23.37 -18.96
CA GLU A 150 -4.67 -23.53 -20.23
C GLU A 150 -5.64 -22.38 -20.47
N LYS A 151 -6.43 -22.00 -19.45
CA LYS A 151 -7.33 -20.85 -19.55
C LYS A 151 -6.58 -19.53 -19.67
N GLN A 152 -5.41 -19.38 -19.04
CA GLN A 152 -4.56 -18.18 -19.20
C GLN A 152 -4.14 -18.01 -20.65
N LEU A 153 -3.68 -19.08 -21.30
CA LEU A 153 -3.26 -19.06 -22.71
C LEU A 153 -4.45 -18.82 -23.63
N GLN A 154 -5.58 -19.49 -23.39
CA GLN A 154 -6.80 -19.29 -24.16
C GLN A 154 -7.26 -17.82 -24.09
N MET A 155 -7.36 -17.25 -22.90
CA MET A 155 -7.80 -15.86 -22.69
C MET A 155 -6.81 -14.85 -23.28
N MET A 156 -5.51 -15.10 -23.16
CA MET A 156 -4.47 -14.28 -23.77
C MET A 156 -4.64 -14.20 -25.29
N GLN A 157 -4.91 -15.34 -25.94
CA GLN A 157 -5.14 -15.42 -27.39
C GLN A 157 -6.47 -14.78 -27.80
N ASP A 158 -7.57 -15.12 -27.13
CA ASP A 158 -8.92 -14.66 -27.48
C ASP A 158 -9.08 -13.15 -27.26
N LEU A 159 -8.57 -12.67 -26.12
CA LEU A 159 -8.66 -11.25 -25.75
C LEU A 159 -7.48 -10.43 -26.25
N LYS A 160 -6.45 -11.05 -26.84
CA LYS A 160 -5.27 -10.36 -27.37
C LYS A 160 -4.68 -9.39 -26.35
N SER A 161 -4.38 -9.90 -25.16
CA SER A 161 -3.75 -9.08 -24.10
C SER A 161 -2.42 -8.49 -24.59
N THR A 162 -2.13 -7.26 -24.16
CA THR A 162 -0.93 -6.50 -24.54
C THR A 162 0.25 -6.81 -23.64
#